data_AF-A0AAD7AWL3-F1
#
_entry.id   AF-A0AAD7AWL3-F1
#
_cell.length_a   1.000
_cell.length_b   1.000
_cell.length_c   1.000
_cell.angle_alpha   90.00
_cell.angle_beta   90.00
_cell.angle_gamma   90.00
#
_symmetry.space_group_name_H-M   'P 1'
#
loop_
_entity.id
_entity.type
_entity.pdbx_description
1 polymer ?
#
loop_
_entity_poly.entity_id
_entity_poly.type
_entity_poly.pdbx_seq_one_letter_code
_entity_poly.pdbx_strand_id
1 'polypeptide(L)'
;EPSNDVPAAPSTPVVGATASRKRPARVLGQTASNAGGLIPDGIRRKFSGVDGWTSHVPLNFLTDDYCSFNNHAKTKQLDDTLIFDSSGIVAKEKELAFEAELTLNFDEWTQAWGRLLELIQTYVPAEFSLWRTHYENIVKAPNRSKRWALWLAYDSGIRRRALSSSIDPSILHLDLWNELEADLTGDVAGQRALETVLRELSAQGGGRPGKAPRQSDREQRASTSRTHPYDYPSRHNEGGNHSFRPSSNLRCFVCATDDPTHKSRSCVAKRLVTGKDALLISDKNGNGRKDRNGNSYCYPFNGYAGCTSGSACTRGKHWCSLCGAKNGHNAQTCPSV
;
A
#
# COMPACT_ATOMS: atom_id res chain seq x y z
N GLU A 1 -78.43 -52.75 -43.81
CA GLU A 1 -77.64 -53.98 -44.01
C GLU A 1 -77.33 -54.12 -45.49
N PRO A 2 -76.18 -54.65 -45.95
CA PRO A 2 -75.01 -55.28 -45.27
C PRO A 2 -73.73 -54.38 -45.30
N SER A 3 -72.72 -54.49 -44.42
CA SER A 3 -71.62 -55.50 -44.27
C SER A 3 -70.79 -55.68 -45.57
N ASN A 4 -69.45 -55.71 -45.65
CA ASN A 4 -68.26 -55.76 -44.76
C ASN A 4 -67.13 -54.97 -45.52
N ASP A 5 -65.90 -54.68 -45.09
CA ASP A 5 -64.85 -55.46 -44.42
C ASP A 5 -63.77 -54.52 -43.88
N VAL A 6 -63.13 -54.91 -42.78
CA VAL A 6 -61.93 -54.29 -42.18
C VAL A 6 -60.71 -55.13 -42.55
N PRO A 7 -59.53 -54.51 -42.76
CA PRO A 7 -58.28 -55.21 -42.47
C PRO A 7 -57.31 -54.44 -41.56
N ALA A 8 -56.85 -55.20 -40.55
CA ALA A 8 -55.49 -55.32 -40.00
C ALA A 8 -54.68 -54.09 -39.51
N ALA A 9 -54.22 -54.21 -38.26
CA ALA A 9 -53.26 -53.38 -37.55
C ALA A 9 -51.84 -53.40 -38.16
N PRO A 10 -50.95 -52.49 -37.73
CA PRO A 10 -49.93 -52.98 -36.80
C PRO A 10 -49.57 -52.03 -35.65
N SER A 11 -49.24 -52.70 -34.55
CA SER A 11 -48.52 -52.31 -33.34
C SER A 11 -47.48 -51.21 -33.54
N THR A 12 -47.54 -50.15 -32.71
CA THR A 12 -46.41 -49.25 -32.50
C THR A 12 -45.70 -49.58 -31.17
N PRO A 13 -44.36 -49.58 -31.16
CA PRO A 13 -43.58 -50.01 -30.01
C PRO A 13 -43.53 -48.93 -28.93
N VAL A 14 -43.72 -49.35 -27.67
CA VAL A 14 -43.31 -48.59 -26.49
C VAL A 14 -41.79 -48.61 -26.44
N VAL A 15 -41.15 -47.62 -27.07
CA VAL A 15 -39.72 -47.37 -26.90
C VAL A 15 -39.55 -46.61 -25.60
N GLY A 16 -39.19 -47.35 -24.55
CA GLY A 16 -38.56 -46.79 -23.36
C GLY A 16 -37.27 -46.08 -23.77
N ALA A 17 -37.33 -44.76 -23.86
CA ALA A 17 -36.15 -43.94 -23.96
C ALA A 17 -35.53 -43.83 -22.57
N THR A 18 -34.48 -44.63 -22.36
CA THR A 18 -33.47 -44.38 -21.34
C THR A 18 -33.01 -42.92 -21.49
N ALA A 19 -33.46 -42.07 -20.56
CA ALA A 19 -33.06 -40.68 -20.48
C ALA A 19 -31.57 -40.62 -20.17
N SER A 20 -30.73 -40.73 -21.21
CA SER A 20 -29.33 -40.35 -21.12
C SER A 20 -29.34 -38.90 -20.64
N ARG A 21 -28.67 -38.65 -19.52
CA ARG A 21 -28.49 -37.33 -18.92
C ARG A 21 -27.66 -36.47 -19.88
N LYS A 22 -28.28 -36.03 -20.98
CA LYS A 22 -27.67 -35.11 -21.92
C LYS A 22 -27.63 -33.75 -21.24
N ARG A 23 -26.44 -33.18 -21.16
CA ARG A 23 -26.22 -31.81 -20.69
C ARG A 23 -27.21 -30.88 -21.44
N PRO A 24 -27.94 -29.98 -20.75
CA PRO A 24 -28.91 -29.11 -21.39
C PRO A 24 -28.29 -28.31 -22.55
N ALA A 25 -29.09 -28.05 -23.58
CA ALA A 25 -28.70 -27.18 -24.68
C ALA A 25 -28.45 -25.77 -24.13
N ARG A 26 -27.33 -25.14 -24.54
CA ARG A 26 -27.01 -23.76 -24.18
C ARG A 26 -27.91 -22.83 -24.99
N VAL A 27 -28.62 -21.92 -24.34
CA VAL A 27 -29.41 -20.87 -25.00
C VAL A 27 -28.57 -19.61 -25.04
N LEU A 28 -28.36 -19.06 -26.24
CA LEU A 28 -27.61 -17.82 -26.43
C LEU A 28 -28.35 -16.67 -25.71
N GLY A 29 -27.63 -15.95 -24.84
CA GLY A 29 -28.21 -14.86 -24.03
C GLY A 29 -28.91 -15.31 -22.74
N GLN A 30 -29.06 -16.61 -22.49
CA GLN A 30 -29.57 -17.08 -21.20
C GLN A 30 -28.48 -16.93 -20.14
N THR A 31 -28.66 -15.94 -19.27
CA THR A 31 -27.82 -15.75 -18.08
C THR A 31 -28.39 -16.57 -16.93
N ALA A 32 -27.54 -17.17 -16.11
CA ALA A 32 -27.95 -17.54 -14.76
C ALA A 32 -28.44 -16.26 -14.06
N SER A 33 -29.50 -16.31 -13.26
CA SER A 33 -29.94 -15.16 -12.46
C SER A 33 -28.80 -14.76 -11.53
N ASN A 34 -27.94 -13.86 -11.98
CA ASN A 34 -26.88 -13.29 -11.17
C ASN A 34 -27.56 -12.41 -10.13
N ALA A 35 -27.61 -12.89 -8.90
CA ALA A 35 -27.76 -12.04 -7.72
C ALA A 35 -26.46 -11.24 -7.52
N GLY A 36 -26.02 -10.53 -8.55
CA GLY A 36 -24.86 -9.65 -8.47
C GLY A 36 -25.15 -8.59 -7.43
N GLY A 37 -24.27 -8.47 -6.43
CA GLY A 37 -24.39 -7.45 -5.40
C GLY A 37 -24.47 -6.07 -6.06
N LEU A 38 -25.53 -5.33 -5.79
CA LEU A 38 -25.73 -3.97 -6.31
C LEU A 38 -24.73 -3.03 -5.66
N ILE A 39 -24.13 -2.15 -6.45
CA ILE A 39 -23.28 -1.06 -5.93
C ILE A 39 -24.12 -0.24 -4.94
N PRO A 40 -23.63 0.10 -3.74
CA PRO A 40 -24.40 0.92 -2.80
C PRO A 40 -24.70 2.33 -3.34
N ASP A 41 -25.88 2.88 -3.03
CA ASP A 41 -26.28 4.23 -3.48
C ASP A 41 -25.31 5.32 -3.02
N GLY A 42 -24.76 5.19 -1.81
CA GLY A 42 -23.76 6.14 -1.30
C GLY A 42 -22.50 6.20 -2.18
N ILE A 43 -22.09 5.09 -2.77
CA ILE A 43 -20.98 5.07 -3.73
C ILE A 43 -21.41 5.64 -5.07
N ARG A 44 -22.61 5.30 -5.57
CA ARG A 44 -23.13 5.87 -6.83
C ARG A 44 -23.17 7.40 -6.79
N ARG A 45 -23.60 7.98 -5.67
CA ARG A 45 -23.66 9.45 -5.48
C ARG A 45 -22.31 10.14 -5.67
N LYS A 46 -21.19 9.47 -5.35
CA LYS A 46 -19.82 9.99 -5.52
C LYS A 46 -19.40 10.13 -6.99
N PHE A 47 -20.15 9.51 -7.91
CA PHE A 47 -19.93 9.59 -9.36
C PHE A 47 -21.01 10.41 -10.06
N SER A 48 -22.23 10.46 -9.53
CA SER A 48 -23.38 11.06 -10.22
C SER A 48 -23.45 12.59 -10.16
N GLY A 49 -22.45 13.25 -9.57
CA GLY A 49 -22.39 14.71 -9.53
C GLY A 49 -22.16 15.33 -10.91
N VAL A 50 -22.41 16.64 -11.04
CA VAL A 50 -22.16 17.39 -12.29
C VAL A 50 -20.71 17.27 -12.74
N ASP A 51 -19.79 17.24 -11.78
CA ASP A 51 -18.35 17.12 -11.98
C ASP A 51 -17.86 15.65 -12.07
N GLY A 52 -18.77 14.67 -12.08
CA GLY A 52 -18.44 13.25 -12.17
C GLY A 52 -17.76 12.69 -10.92
N TRP A 53 -16.67 11.94 -11.13
CA TRP A 53 -15.94 11.24 -10.06
C TRP A 53 -14.96 12.18 -9.34
N THR A 54 -15.39 12.75 -8.22
CA THR A 54 -14.64 13.81 -7.50
C THR A 54 -14.07 13.39 -6.16
N SER A 55 -14.49 12.23 -5.62
CA SER A 55 -14.00 11.72 -4.34
C SER A 55 -13.45 10.31 -4.46
N HIS A 56 -12.44 10.00 -3.63
CA HIS A 56 -11.84 8.69 -3.65
C HIS A 56 -12.82 7.64 -3.14
N VAL A 57 -12.95 6.56 -3.93
CA VAL A 57 -13.76 5.40 -3.59
C VAL A 57 -12.81 4.20 -3.45
N PRO A 58 -12.54 3.75 -2.22
CA PRO A 58 -11.72 2.57 -1.99
C PRO A 58 -12.44 1.31 -2.51
N LEU A 59 -11.71 0.42 -3.19
CA LEU A 59 -12.23 -0.76 -3.86
C LEU A 59 -12.84 -1.80 -2.91
N ASN A 60 -12.45 -1.80 -1.63
CA ASN A 60 -13.06 -2.69 -0.64
C ASN A 60 -14.57 -2.43 -0.45
N PHE A 61 -15.07 -1.25 -0.85
CA PHE A 61 -16.51 -0.93 -0.87
C PHE A 61 -17.23 -1.46 -2.12
N LEU A 62 -16.49 -2.00 -3.09
CA LEU A 62 -17.00 -2.52 -4.37
C LEU A 62 -16.79 -4.04 -4.51
N THR A 63 -16.29 -4.72 -3.47
CA THR A 63 -16.17 -6.20 -3.46
C THR A 63 -17.53 -6.87 -3.37
N ASP A 64 -17.60 -8.16 -3.71
CA ASP A 64 -18.84 -8.95 -3.57
C ASP A 64 -19.32 -8.98 -2.12
N ASP A 65 -18.39 -9.15 -1.18
CA ASP A 65 -18.67 -9.15 0.26
C ASP A 65 -19.38 -7.86 0.70
N TYR A 66 -18.89 -6.69 0.26
CA TYR A 66 -19.47 -5.41 0.63
C TYR A 66 -20.81 -5.15 -0.08
N CYS A 67 -20.88 -5.47 -1.38
CA CYS A 67 -22.08 -5.25 -2.20
C CYS A 67 -23.18 -6.31 -1.99
N SER A 68 -22.95 -7.33 -1.17
CA SER A 68 -23.95 -8.37 -0.89
C SER A 68 -25.19 -7.79 -0.20
N PHE A 69 -26.38 -8.27 -0.61
CA PHE A 69 -27.68 -7.80 -0.10
C PHE A 69 -27.84 -7.90 1.43
N ASN A 70 -27.08 -8.78 2.09
CA ASN A 70 -27.16 -8.98 3.54
C ASN A 70 -26.32 -7.96 4.34
N ASN A 71 -25.61 -7.04 3.70
CA ASN A 71 -24.68 -6.11 4.35
C ASN A 71 -25.24 -4.70 4.60
N HIS A 72 -26.55 -4.56 4.84
CA HIS A 72 -27.21 -3.29 5.15
C HIS A 72 -26.58 -2.53 6.34
N ALA A 73 -25.97 -3.22 7.30
CA ALA A 73 -25.27 -2.58 8.41
C ALA A 73 -23.97 -1.90 7.97
N LYS A 74 -23.27 -2.44 6.97
CA LYS A 74 -22.04 -1.84 6.42
C LYS A 74 -22.38 -0.65 5.54
N THR A 75 -23.44 -0.71 4.74
CA THR A 75 -23.84 0.42 3.88
C THR A 75 -24.22 1.68 4.67
N LYS A 76 -24.69 1.57 5.92
CA LYS A 76 -24.86 2.72 6.84
C LYS A 76 -23.57 3.48 7.11
N GLN A 77 -22.41 2.85 6.93
CA GLN A 77 -21.11 3.54 7.08
C GLN A 77 -20.85 4.53 5.95
N LEU A 78 -21.65 4.51 4.88
CA LEU A 78 -21.61 5.44 3.75
C LEU A 78 -22.57 6.62 3.89
N ASP A 79 -23.41 6.64 4.94
CA ASP A 79 -24.35 7.73 5.16
C ASP A 79 -23.61 8.98 5.64
N ASP A 80 -24.05 10.14 5.13
CA ASP A 80 -23.45 11.43 5.46
C ASP A 80 -23.56 11.72 6.95
N THR A 81 -22.51 12.30 7.51
CA THR A 81 -22.52 12.68 8.92
C THR A 81 -23.14 14.07 9.03
N LEU A 82 -24.21 14.21 9.81
CA LEU A 82 -24.79 15.52 10.09
C LEU A 82 -23.89 16.25 11.08
N ILE A 83 -23.35 17.39 10.66
CA ILE A 83 -22.51 18.25 11.48
C ILE A 83 -23.23 19.58 11.69
N PHE A 84 -23.12 20.13 12.89
CA PHE A 84 -23.63 21.46 13.19
C PHE A 84 -22.53 22.49 12.92
N ASP A 85 -22.78 23.43 12.02
CA ASP A 85 -21.91 24.57 11.74
C ASP A 85 -22.63 25.91 12.03
N SER A 86 -21.93 27.03 11.78
CA SER A 86 -22.47 28.38 12.00
C SER A 86 -23.71 28.72 11.15
N SER A 87 -24.00 27.91 10.13
CA SER A 87 -25.14 28.03 9.21
C SER A 87 -26.25 27.02 9.49
N GLY A 88 -26.05 26.06 10.40
CA GLY A 88 -27.06 25.08 10.82
C GLY A 88 -26.56 23.64 10.73
N ILE A 89 -27.50 22.70 10.52
CA ILE A 89 -27.16 21.29 10.31
C ILE A 89 -26.79 21.10 8.84
N VAL A 90 -25.53 20.76 8.59
CA VAL A 90 -25.00 20.47 7.26
C VAL A 90 -24.60 19.00 7.19
N ALA A 91 -25.04 18.31 6.15
CA ALA A 91 -24.57 16.96 5.85
C ALA A 91 -23.15 17.06 5.32
N LYS A 92 -22.18 16.51 6.07
CA LYS A 92 -20.80 16.37 5.61
C LYS A 92 -20.60 14.95 5.10
N GLU A 93 -20.13 14.87 3.87
CA GLU A 93 -19.77 13.61 3.26
C GLU A 93 -18.66 12.94 4.06
N LYS A 94 -18.87 11.66 4.38
CA LYS A 94 -17.92 10.89 5.16
C LYS A 94 -16.77 10.42 4.26
N GLU A 95 -15.56 10.67 4.73
CA GLU A 95 -14.35 10.15 4.09
C GLU A 95 -14.27 8.63 4.32
N LEU A 96 -14.02 7.89 3.24
CA LEU A 96 -13.96 6.43 3.28
C LEU A 96 -12.55 5.99 3.64
N ALA A 97 -12.43 5.20 4.70
CA ALA A 97 -11.17 4.57 5.10
C ALA A 97 -10.63 3.69 3.96
N PHE A 98 -9.35 3.83 3.62
CA PHE A 98 -8.72 3.16 2.47
C PHE A 98 -7.72 2.07 2.91
N GLU A 99 -7.46 1.91 4.20
CA GLU A 99 -6.48 0.94 4.71
C GLU A 99 -6.87 -0.50 4.37
N ALA A 100 -8.17 -0.80 4.40
CA ALA A 100 -8.67 -2.11 4.04
C ALA A 100 -8.48 -2.43 2.55
N GLU A 101 -8.46 -1.43 1.67
CA GLU A 101 -8.21 -1.62 0.24
C GLU A 101 -6.81 -2.19 -0.02
N LEU A 102 -5.80 -1.82 0.78
CA LEU A 102 -4.43 -2.31 0.64
C LEU A 102 -4.26 -3.79 1.03
N THR A 103 -5.32 -4.42 1.56
CA THR A 103 -5.32 -5.84 1.95
C THR A 103 -6.09 -6.73 0.98
N LEU A 104 -6.69 -6.16 -0.08
CA LEU A 104 -7.43 -6.93 -1.08
C LEU A 104 -6.53 -7.95 -1.77
N ASN A 105 -7.04 -9.16 -1.97
CA ASN A 105 -6.41 -10.10 -2.88
C ASN A 105 -6.77 -9.78 -4.35
N PHE A 106 -6.13 -10.47 -5.29
CA PHE A 106 -6.32 -10.21 -6.72
C PHE A 106 -7.76 -10.44 -7.20
N ASP A 107 -8.45 -11.44 -6.65
CA ASP A 107 -9.82 -11.77 -7.06
C ASP A 107 -10.80 -10.71 -6.55
N GLU A 108 -10.66 -10.28 -5.29
CA GLU A 108 -11.46 -9.19 -4.71
C GLU A 108 -11.24 -7.87 -5.46
N TRP A 109 -9.98 -7.55 -5.78
CA TRP A 109 -9.64 -6.38 -6.58
C TRP A 109 -10.27 -6.44 -7.98
N THR A 110 -10.26 -7.61 -8.62
CA THR A 110 -10.86 -7.81 -9.94
C THR A 110 -12.38 -7.63 -9.90
N GLN A 111 -13.05 -8.18 -8.89
CA GLN A 111 -14.49 -7.98 -8.67
C GLN A 111 -14.83 -6.50 -8.49
N ALA A 112 -14.06 -5.82 -7.63
CA ALA A 112 -14.25 -4.41 -7.34
C ALA A 112 -14.00 -3.52 -8.58
N TRP A 113 -12.97 -3.84 -9.37
CA TRP A 113 -12.68 -3.14 -10.61
C TRP A 113 -13.76 -3.30 -11.67
N GLY A 114 -14.40 -4.47 -11.75
CA GLY A 114 -15.56 -4.66 -12.63
C GLY A 114 -16.66 -3.62 -12.35
N ARG A 115 -17.03 -3.46 -11.07
CA ARG A 115 -18.03 -2.47 -10.64
C ARG A 115 -17.53 -1.03 -10.80
N LEU A 116 -16.25 -0.76 -10.54
CA LEU A 116 -15.68 0.57 -10.75
C LEU A 116 -15.74 0.98 -12.23
N LEU A 117 -15.41 0.07 -13.15
CA LEU A 117 -15.50 0.33 -14.59
C LEU A 117 -16.94 0.59 -15.04
N GLU A 118 -17.92 -0.10 -14.46
CA GLU A 118 -19.35 0.20 -14.72
C GLU A 118 -19.72 1.63 -14.29
N LEU A 119 -19.23 2.08 -13.13
CA LEU A 119 -19.45 3.45 -12.65
C LEU A 119 -18.78 4.48 -13.57
N ILE A 120 -17.51 4.26 -13.93
CA ILE A 120 -16.77 5.15 -14.83
C ILE A 120 -17.45 5.21 -16.20
N GLN A 121 -17.85 4.07 -16.76
CA GLN A 121 -18.55 4.02 -18.04
C GLN A 121 -19.87 4.79 -18.02
N THR A 122 -20.58 4.75 -16.90
CA THR A 122 -21.89 5.38 -16.75
C THR A 122 -21.78 6.88 -16.51
N TYR A 123 -20.88 7.31 -15.62
CA TYR A 123 -20.85 8.68 -15.10
C TYR A 123 -19.69 9.52 -15.64
N VAL A 124 -18.59 8.90 -16.07
CA VAL A 124 -17.40 9.59 -16.60
C VAL A 124 -16.91 8.90 -17.90
N PRO A 125 -17.78 8.76 -18.91
CA PRO A 125 -17.50 7.93 -20.09
C PRO A 125 -16.27 8.38 -20.89
N ALA A 126 -15.93 9.67 -20.82
CA ALA A 126 -14.76 10.23 -21.49
C ALA A 126 -13.43 9.62 -21.01
N GLU A 127 -13.36 9.17 -19.75
CA GLU A 127 -12.16 8.58 -19.16
C GLU A 127 -12.16 7.04 -19.19
N PHE A 128 -13.26 6.42 -19.60
CA PHE A 128 -13.43 4.96 -19.52
C PHE A 128 -12.31 4.18 -20.22
N SER A 129 -11.88 4.62 -21.39
CA SER A 129 -10.79 3.97 -22.13
C SER A 129 -9.47 3.99 -21.36
N LEU A 130 -9.13 5.12 -20.73
CA LEU A 130 -7.89 5.29 -19.97
C LEU A 130 -7.87 4.36 -18.75
N TRP A 131 -8.97 4.34 -17.99
CA TRP A 131 -9.11 3.49 -16.81
C TRP A 131 -9.18 2.00 -17.15
N ARG A 132 -9.80 1.65 -18.27
CA ARG A 132 -9.78 0.27 -18.78
C ARG A 132 -8.37 -0.17 -19.14
N THR A 133 -7.59 0.69 -19.79
CA THR A 133 -6.18 0.39 -20.10
C THR A 133 -5.34 0.24 -18.83
N HIS A 134 -5.53 1.11 -17.83
CA HIS A 134 -4.89 0.97 -16.50
C HIS A 134 -5.17 -0.40 -15.86
N TYR A 135 -6.45 -0.78 -15.78
CA TYR A 135 -6.87 -2.10 -15.28
C TYR A 135 -6.19 -3.24 -16.04
N GLU A 136 -6.21 -3.20 -17.38
CA GLU A 136 -5.60 -4.24 -18.21
C GLU A 136 -4.08 -4.32 -18.04
N ASN A 137 -3.40 -3.20 -17.87
CA ASN A 137 -1.96 -3.15 -17.63
C ASN A 137 -1.60 -3.87 -16.33
N ILE A 138 -2.36 -3.66 -15.25
CA ILE A 138 -2.17 -4.35 -13.97
C ILE A 138 -2.46 -5.85 -14.12
N VAL A 139 -3.57 -6.21 -14.77
CA VAL A 139 -3.94 -7.61 -15.01
C VAL A 139 -2.85 -8.34 -15.80
N LYS A 140 -2.28 -7.71 -16.84
CA LYS A 140 -1.28 -8.30 -17.74
C LYS A 140 0.16 -8.21 -17.20
N ALA A 141 0.39 -7.57 -16.05
CA ALA A 141 1.74 -7.36 -15.53
C ALA A 141 2.46 -8.70 -15.21
N PRO A 142 3.68 -8.93 -15.72
CA PRO A 142 4.37 -10.22 -15.63
C PRO A 142 4.78 -10.61 -14.20
N ASN A 143 4.94 -9.62 -13.32
CA ASN A 143 5.31 -9.80 -11.92
C ASN A 143 4.14 -9.57 -10.95
N ARG A 144 2.90 -9.43 -11.45
CA ARG A 144 1.71 -9.08 -10.67
C ARG A 144 1.57 -9.90 -9.41
N SER A 145 1.57 -11.23 -9.53
CA SER A 145 1.38 -12.13 -8.39
C SER A 145 2.53 -12.06 -7.38
N LYS A 146 3.76 -11.80 -7.82
CA LYS A 146 4.94 -11.69 -6.94
C LYS A 146 5.00 -10.35 -6.20
N ARG A 147 4.38 -9.31 -6.75
CA ARG A 147 4.46 -7.93 -6.26
C ARG A 147 3.07 -7.34 -6.04
N TRP A 148 2.11 -8.19 -5.64
CA TRP A 148 0.70 -7.81 -5.60
C TRP A 148 0.44 -6.60 -4.69
N ALA A 149 1.02 -6.58 -3.49
CA ALA A 149 0.87 -5.46 -2.56
C ALA A 149 1.33 -4.12 -3.17
N LEU A 150 2.41 -4.12 -3.96
CA LEU A 150 2.88 -2.92 -4.64
C LEU A 150 1.95 -2.52 -5.79
N TRP A 151 1.46 -3.47 -6.59
CA TRP A 151 0.48 -3.19 -7.64
C TRP A 151 -0.82 -2.60 -7.09
N LEU A 152 -1.28 -3.10 -5.94
CA LEU A 152 -2.47 -2.62 -5.25
C LEU A 152 -2.26 -1.21 -4.67
N ALA A 153 -1.10 -0.96 -4.05
CA ALA A 153 -0.72 0.37 -3.59
C ALA A 153 -0.60 1.37 -4.76
N TYR A 154 -0.01 0.93 -5.88
CA TYR A 154 0.10 1.72 -7.11
C TYR A 154 -1.27 2.09 -7.66
N ASP A 155 -2.18 1.12 -7.77
CA ASP A 155 -3.56 1.33 -8.20
C ASP A 155 -4.29 2.38 -7.35
N SER A 156 -4.27 2.21 -6.02
CA SER A 156 -4.87 3.17 -5.08
C SER A 156 -4.22 4.55 -5.18
N GLY A 157 -2.90 4.61 -5.35
CA GLY A 157 -2.14 5.84 -5.56
C GLY A 157 -2.56 6.60 -6.81
N ILE A 158 -2.69 5.90 -7.95
CA ILE A 158 -3.14 6.50 -9.22
C ILE A 158 -4.55 7.05 -9.09
N ARG A 159 -5.49 6.26 -8.56
CA ARG A 159 -6.89 6.71 -8.37
C ARG A 159 -7.00 7.95 -7.49
N ARG A 160 -6.19 8.05 -6.42
CA ARG A 160 -6.18 9.26 -5.58
C ARG A 160 -5.56 10.47 -6.28
N ARG A 161 -4.43 10.30 -6.96
CA ARG A 161 -3.77 11.41 -7.68
C ARG A 161 -4.63 11.94 -8.82
N ALA A 162 -5.39 11.09 -9.51
CA ALA A 162 -6.27 11.50 -10.60
C ALA A 162 -7.36 12.49 -10.15
N LEU A 163 -7.75 12.48 -8.88
CA LEU A 163 -8.75 13.42 -8.35
C LEU A 163 -8.21 14.84 -8.15
N SER A 164 -6.90 15.00 -8.01
CA SER A 164 -6.25 16.30 -7.74
C SER A 164 -5.31 16.75 -8.85
N SER A 165 -5.04 15.89 -9.84
CA SER A 165 -4.08 16.16 -10.91
C SER A 165 -4.51 15.50 -12.21
N SER A 166 -4.22 16.16 -13.33
CA SER A 166 -4.53 15.69 -14.69
C SER A 166 -3.57 14.60 -15.16
N ILE A 167 -3.42 13.53 -14.38
CA ILE A 167 -2.57 12.39 -14.74
C ILE A 167 -3.31 11.46 -15.71
N ASP A 168 -2.58 10.88 -16.65
CA ASP A 168 -3.11 9.83 -17.52
C ASP A 168 -2.95 8.46 -16.83
N PRO A 169 -4.03 7.80 -16.36
CA PRO A 169 -3.89 6.52 -15.67
C PRO A 169 -3.46 5.37 -16.61
N SER A 170 -3.58 5.54 -17.93
CA SER A 170 -3.27 4.49 -18.90
C SER A 170 -1.76 4.20 -19.03
N ILE A 171 -0.91 5.09 -18.52
CA ILE A 171 0.55 4.95 -18.53
C ILE A 171 1.08 4.54 -17.15
N LEU A 172 2.22 3.84 -17.14
CA LEU A 172 2.92 3.50 -15.91
C LEU A 172 3.67 4.73 -15.37
N HIS A 173 3.25 5.25 -14.22
CA HIS A 173 3.90 6.37 -13.55
C HIS A 173 5.06 5.88 -12.69
N LEU A 174 6.24 5.80 -13.30
CA LEU A 174 7.45 5.26 -12.66
C LEU A 174 7.85 6.01 -11.39
N ASP A 175 7.61 7.32 -11.30
CA ASP A 175 7.96 8.09 -10.11
C ASP A 175 7.11 7.66 -8.90
N LEU A 176 5.79 7.53 -9.08
CA LEU A 176 4.89 6.99 -8.05
C LEU A 176 5.25 5.53 -7.73
N TRP A 177 5.51 4.72 -8.76
CA TRP A 177 5.91 3.33 -8.56
C TRP A 177 7.16 3.22 -7.69
N ASN A 178 8.21 3.99 -8.00
CA ASN A 178 9.48 3.96 -7.28
C ASN A 178 9.33 4.48 -5.84
N GLU A 179 8.50 5.51 -5.63
CA GLU A 179 8.13 6.02 -4.30
C GLU A 179 7.48 4.91 -3.45
N LEU A 180 6.43 4.28 -3.98
CA LEU A 180 5.73 3.18 -3.28
C LEU A 180 6.62 1.94 -3.10
N GLU A 181 7.47 1.63 -4.07
CA GLU A 181 8.45 0.57 -3.96
C GLU A 181 9.44 0.86 -2.84
N ALA A 182 9.96 2.08 -2.74
CA ALA A 182 10.85 2.49 -1.66
C ALA A 182 10.16 2.43 -0.30
N ASP A 183 8.90 2.83 -0.21
CA ASP A 183 8.12 2.76 1.02
C ASP A 183 7.89 1.30 1.45
N LEU A 184 7.41 0.45 0.54
CA LEU A 184 7.14 -0.95 0.85
C LEU A 184 8.43 -1.76 1.07
N THR A 185 9.52 -1.45 0.37
CA THR A 185 10.82 -2.12 0.55
C THR A 185 11.59 -1.60 1.77
N GLY A 186 11.50 -0.31 2.07
CA GLY A 186 11.97 0.29 3.31
C GLY A 186 11.21 -0.27 4.52
N ASP A 187 9.95 -0.61 4.32
CA ASP A 187 9.09 -1.29 5.28
C ASP A 187 9.14 -2.83 5.21
N VAL A 188 10.11 -3.45 4.49
CA VAL A 188 10.29 -4.92 4.53
C VAL A 188 10.61 -5.41 5.96
N ALA A 189 11.07 -4.52 6.85
CA ALA A 189 11.14 -4.81 8.28
C ALA A 189 9.75 -4.85 8.95
N GLY A 190 8.81 -4.00 8.55
CA GLY A 190 7.42 -3.95 9.03
C GLY A 190 6.50 -4.99 8.36
N GLN A 191 6.66 -5.26 7.06
CA GLN A 191 5.94 -6.32 6.35
C GLN A 191 6.28 -7.71 6.90
N ARG A 192 7.55 -7.97 7.27
CA ARG A 192 7.92 -9.21 8.00
C ARG A 192 7.28 -9.29 9.39
N ALA A 193 7.08 -8.15 10.06
CA ALA A 193 6.39 -8.11 11.36
C ALA A 193 4.88 -8.37 11.19
N LEU A 194 4.23 -7.78 10.17
CA LEU A 194 2.83 -8.04 9.84
C LEU A 194 2.60 -9.49 9.40
N GLU A 195 3.50 -10.05 8.60
CA GLU A 195 3.45 -11.44 8.15
C GLU A 195 3.72 -12.43 9.31
N THR A 196 4.56 -12.05 10.29
CA THR A 196 4.74 -12.81 11.53
C THR A 196 3.49 -12.77 12.40
N VAL A 197 2.86 -11.61 12.57
CA VAL A 197 1.61 -11.46 13.33
C VAL A 197 0.45 -12.23 12.67
N LEU A 198 0.31 -12.15 11.34
CA LEU A 198 -0.69 -12.92 10.60
C LEU A 198 -0.46 -14.44 10.70
N ARG A 199 0.81 -14.88 10.74
CA ARG A 199 1.16 -16.29 10.95
C ARG A 199 0.89 -16.75 12.39
N GLU A 200 1.13 -15.90 13.38
CA GLU A 200 0.84 -16.19 14.80
C GLU A 200 -0.67 -16.24 15.08
N LEU A 201 -1.45 -15.34 14.47
CA LEU A 201 -2.91 -15.36 14.56
C LEU A 201 -3.50 -16.60 13.86
N SER A 202 -2.90 -17.04 12.76
CA SER A 202 -3.28 -18.29 12.09
C SER A 202 -2.90 -19.54 12.92
N ALA A 203 -1.81 -19.48 13.70
CA ALA A 203 -1.38 -20.57 14.58
C ALA A 203 -2.22 -20.68 15.87
N GLN A 204 -2.90 -19.61 16.30
CA GLN A 204 -3.75 -19.61 17.50
C GLN A 204 -5.17 -20.19 17.26
N GLY A 205 -5.57 -20.46 16.02
CA GLY A 205 -6.86 -21.07 15.68
C GLY A 205 -6.92 -22.61 15.80
N GLY A 206 -5.81 -23.28 16.13
CA GLY A 206 -5.70 -24.75 16.15
C GLY A 206 -5.29 -25.29 17.52
N GLY A 207 -6.15 -25.16 18.52
CA GLY A 207 -5.90 -25.73 19.84
C GLY A 207 -5.93 -27.25 19.84
N ARG A 208 -4.83 -27.90 20.25
CA ARG A 208 -4.86 -29.04 21.18
C ARG A 208 -3.54 -29.14 21.99
N PRO A 209 -3.61 -29.55 23.27
CA PRO A 209 -2.52 -29.41 24.22
C PRO A 209 -1.66 -30.67 24.28
N GLY A 210 -0.36 -30.53 24.57
CA GLY A 210 0.44 -31.69 24.95
C GLY A 210 1.94 -31.50 25.02
N LYS A 211 2.42 -31.32 26.25
CA LYS A 211 3.69 -31.83 26.82
C LYS A 211 5.01 -31.17 26.39
N ALA A 212 5.62 -30.51 27.38
CA ALA A 212 7.08 -30.46 27.58
C ALA A 212 7.67 -31.90 27.57
N PRO A 213 8.96 -32.13 27.23
CA PRO A 213 10.06 -31.70 28.12
C PRO A 213 11.45 -31.41 27.50
N ARG A 214 12.29 -30.80 28.35
CA ARG A 214 13.73 -31.05 28.58
C ARG A 214 14.82 -30.60 27.57
N GLN A 215 15.66 -29.69 28.10
CA GLN A 215 17.13 -29.77 28.23
C GLN A 215 17.94 -30.52 27.16
N SER A 216 18.91 -29.83 26.57
CA SER A 216 20.32 -30.16 26.80
C SER A 216 21.26 -29.06 26.28
N ASP A 217 22.35 -28.94 27.02
CA ASP A 217 23.51 -28.09 26.83
C ASP A 217 24.18 -28.24 25.46
N ARG A 218 24.71 -27.13 24.94
CA ARG A 218 26.05 -27.17 24.34
C ARG A 218 26.68 -25.79 24.26
N GLU A 219 27.66 -25.58 25.12
CA GLU A 219 28.71 -24.58 24.97
C GLU A 219 29.45 -24.76 23.64
N GLN A 220 29.82 -23.66 22.99
CA GLN A 220 31.16 -23.56 22.38
C GLN A 220 31.63 -22.10 22.31
N ARG A 221 32.66 -21.85 23.12
CA ARG A 221 33.61 -20.73 23.10
C ARG A 221 34.18 -20.52 21.69
N ALA A 222 34.49 -19.27 21.34
CA ALA A 222 35.88 -18.81 21.28
C ALA A 222 35.97 -17.34 20.83
N SER A 223 36.60 -16.55 21.69
CA SER A 223 37.13 -15.22 21.44
C SER A 223 38.28 -15.25 20.43
N THR A 224 38.48 -14.16 19.67
CA THR A 224 39.84 -13.63 19.44
C THR A 224 39.80 -12.12 19.22
N SER A 225 40.40 -11.41 20.17
CA SER A 225 40.88 -10.04 20.03
C SER A 225 42.20 -10.06 19.24
N ARG A 226 42.40 -9.13 18.31
CA ARG A 226 43.74 -8.66 17.91
C ARG A 226 43.75 -7.15 17.74
N THR A 227 44.53 -6.54 18.60
CA THR A 227 45.07 -5.18 18.60
C THR A 227 46.21 -5.02 17.58
N HIS A 228 46.58 -3.74 17.34
CA HIS A 228 47.86 -3.19 16.85
C HIS A 228 47.95 -2.69 15.37
N PRO A 229 48.86 -1.73 15.03
CA PRO A 229 48.58 -0.27 15.06
C PRO A 229 48.99 0.49 13.76
N TYR A 230 48.69 1.80 13.71
CA TYR A 230 49.20 2.91 12.86
C TYR A 230 49.71 2.64 11.41
N ASP A 231 49.10 3.31 10.43
CA ASP A 231 49.73 4.46 9.73
C ASP A 231 48.78 5.15 8.74
N TYR A 232 48.82 6.49 8.76
CA TYR A 232 48.11 7.39 7.85
C TYR A 232 48.93 7.56 6.56
N PRO A 233 48.26 7.77 5.41
CA PRO A 233 48.70 8.88 4.59
C PRO A 233 47.54 9.77 4.13
N SER A 234 47.80 11.06 4.27
CA SER A 234 47.06 12.19 3.71
C SER A 234 46.95 12.07 2.19
N ARG A 235 45.75 12.23 1.63
CA ARG A 235 45.58 12.58 0.20
C ARG A 235 44.38 13.49 -0.02
N HIS A 236 44.72 14.72 -0.44
CA HIS A 236 43.91 15.57 -1.29
C HIS A 236 43.61 14.88 -2.63
N ASN A 237 42.35 14.96 -3.07
CA ASN A 237 41.88 15.22 -4.46
C ASN A 237 40.36 15.00 -4.46
N GLU A 238 39.55 16.01 -4.77
CA GLU A 238 39.25 16.49 -6.13
C GLU A 238 38.66 15.39 -7.03
N GLY A 239 37.47 15.65 -7.58
CA GLY A 239 36.92 14.91 -8.71
C GLY A 239 35.92 13.82 -8.35
N GLY A 240 34.71 14.22 -7.94
CA GLY A 240 33.56 13.32 -7.82
C GLY A 240 32.28 14.07 -8.13
N ASN A 241 32.03 14.29 -9.41
CA ASN A 241 30.88 15.00 -9.95
C ASN A 241 29.60 14.16 -9.73
N HIS A 242 29.12 14.09 -8.49
CA HIS A 242 27.77 13.60 -8.21
C HIS A 242 26.81 14.76 -8.43
N SER A 243 26.12 14.72 -9.57
CA SER A 243 25.04 15.62 -9.94
C SER A 243 24.07 15.80 -8.76
N PHE A 244 24.21 16.95 -8.11
CA PHE A 244 23.39 17.40 -7.00
C PHE A 244 21.99 17.69 -7.56
N ARG A 245 21.08 16.72 -7.54
CA ARG A 245 19.65 17.01 -7.74
C ARG A 245 19.08 17.45 -6.39
N PRO A 246 18.66 18.71 -6.22
CA PRO A 246 18.00 19.13 -5.00
C PRO A 246 16.60 18.50 -4.98
N SER A 247 16.45 17.41 -4.23
CA SER A 247 15.12 16.92 -3.82
C SER A 247 14.51 17.98 -2.91
N SER A 248 13.32 18.44 -3.22
CA SER A 248 12.74 19.69 -2.72
C SER A 248 12.36 19.69 -1.23
N ASN A 249 12.41 18.56 -0.51
CA ASN A 249 11.91 18.49 0.87
C ASN A 249 12.89 17.78 1.83
N LEU A 250 14.18 18.15 1.83
CA LEU A 250 15.12 17.63 2.82
C LEU A 250 15.00 18.38 4.13
N ARG A 251 14.61 17.67 5.19
CA ARG A 251 14.52 18.27 6.51
C ARG A 251 15.89 18.47 7.13
N CYS A 252 16.02 19.53 7.89
CA CYS A 252 17.23 19.82 8.63
C CYS A 252 17.48 18.75 9.67
N PHE A 253 18.59 18.02 9.62
CA PHE A 253 18.84 16.99 10.64
C PHE A 253 19.24 17.57 12.03
N VAL A 254 19.19 18.89 12.21
CA VAL A 254 19.50 19.56 13.49
C VAL A 254 18.28 20.21 14.11
N CYS A 255 17.44 20.87 13.33
CA CYS A 255 16.20 21.50 13.84
C CYS A 255 14.92 20.91 13.25
N ALA A 256 15.05 20.03 12.26
CA ALA A 256 13.97 19.34 11.58
C ALA A 256 13.00 20.21 10.77
N THR A 257 13.34 21.48 10.51
CA THR A 257 12.63 22.30 9.50
C THR A 257 12.76 21.66 8.13
N ASP A 258 11.68 21.71 7.37
CA ASP A 258 11.53 21.28 5.98
C ASP A 258 11.71 22.43 4.98
N ASP A 259 12.08 23.63 5.44
CA ASP A 259 12.35 24.78 4.59
C ASP A 259 13.47 24.47 3.58
N PRO A 260 13.18 24.48 2.26
CA PRO A 260 14.15 24.14 1.23
C PRO A 260 15.34 25.11 1.15
N THR A 261 15.21 26.32 1.71
CA THR A 261 16.31 27.29 1.80
C THR A 261 17.23 27.03 3.00
N HIS A 262 16.80 26.19 3.95
CA HIS A 262 17.51 25.93 5.19
C HIS A 262 18.59 24.86 5.04
N LYS A 263 19.86 25.25 5.20
CA LYS A 263 20.99 24.32 5.11
C LYS A 263 21.39 23.77 6.46
N SER A 264 21.31 22.45 6.62
CA SER A 264 21.70 21.77 7.85
C SER A 264 23.11 22.12 8.33
N ARG A 265 24.10 22.28 7.44
CA ARG A 265 25.49 22.66 7.80
C ARG A 265 25.61 24.02 8.48
N SER A 266 24.68 24.93 8.18
CA SER A 266 24.65 26.31 8.70
C SER A 266 23.62 26.50 9.82
N CYS A 267 22.84 25.46 10.15
CA CYS A 267 21.82 25.54 11.19
C CYS A 267 22.43 25.74 12.59
N VAL A 268 22.11 26.86 13.25
CA VAL A 268 22.57 27.16 14.63
C VAL A 268 21.46 27.01 15.68
N ALA A 269 20.35 26.37 15.30
CA ALA A 269 19.20 26.20 16.17
C ALA A 269 19.56 25.37 17.40
N LYS A 270 19.07 25.80 18.56
CA LYS A 270 19.21 25.08 19.84
C LYS A 270 18.02 24.16 20.13
N ARG A 271 16.96 24.27 19.34
CA ARG A 271 15.70 23.54 19.49
C ARG A 271 15.20 23.04 18.14
N LEU A 272 14.46 21.94 18.16
CA LEU A 272 13.70 21.42 17.03
C LEU A 272 12.46 22.27 16.78
N VAL A 273 11.87 22.16 15.59
CA VAL A 273 10.57 22.78 15.25
C VAL A 273 9.44 22.37 16.20
N THR A 274 9.53 21.19 16.82
CA THR A 274 8.59 20.73 17.87
C THR A 274 8.81 21.38 19.24
N GLY A 275 9.82 22.24 19.39
CA GLY A 275 10.18 22.88 20.66
C GLY A 275 11.06 22.03 21.58
N LYS A 276 11.39 20.78 21.24
CA LYS A 276 12.38 19.98 22.00
C LYS A 276 13.80 20.54 21.79
N ASP A 277 14.71 20.28 22.72
CA ASP A 277 16.11 20.66 22.54
C ASP A 277 16.74 19.91 21.36
N ALA A 278 17.56 20.60 20.57
CA ALA A 278 18.35 19.98 19.53
C ALA A 278 19.42 19.09 20.17
N LEU A 279 19.53 17.85 19.69
CA LEU A 279 20.50 16.88 20.23
C LEU A 279 21.94 17.27 19.88
N LEU A 280 22.13 17.78 18.66
CA LEU A 280 23.42 18.20 18.14
C LEU A 280 23.73 19.64 18.54
N ILE A 281 24.89 19.85 19.13
CA ILE A 281 25.41 21.14 19.55
C ILE A 281 26.50 21.55 18.54
N SER A 282 26.41 22.77 18.03
CA SER A 282 27.47 23.34 17.21
C SER A 282 28.67 23.67 18.10
N ASP A 283 29.83 23.09 17.77
CA ASP A 283 31.10 23.52 18.34
C ASP A 283 31.43 24.94 17.85
N LYS A 284 31.84 25.81 18.78
CA LYS A 284 32.30 27.18 18.48
C LYS A 284 33.54 27.19 17.59
N ASN A 285 34.30 26.09 17.57
CA ASN A 285 35.56 25.96 16.83
C ASN A 285 35.41 25.28 15.46
N GLY A 286 34.17 24.94 15.04
CA GLY A 286 33.91 24.42 13.69
C GLY A 286 34.30 22.95 13.46
N ASN A 287 34.72 22.19 14.48
CA ASN A 287 35.17 20.78 14.36
C ASN A 287 34.02 19.76 14.20
N GLY A 288 32.91 20.17 13.61
CA GLY A 288 31.71 19.35 13.45
C GLY A 288 30.77 19.37 14.66
N ARG A 289 29.58 18.82 14.48
CA ARG A 289 28.52 18.82 15.50
C ARG A 289 28.57 17.54 16.32
N LYS A 290 28.47 17.69 17.63
CA LYS A 290 28.48 16.58 18.59
C LYS A 290 27.27 16.68 19.51
N ASP A 291 26.84 15.55 20.06
CA ASP A 291 25.86 15.56 21.13
C ASP A 291 26.47 16.04 22.46
N ARG A 292 25.65 16.14 23.51
CA ARG A 292 26.08 16.49 24.88
C ARG A 292 27.10 15.51 25.47
N ASN A 293 27.19 14.29 24.95
CA ASN A 293 28.12 13.26 25.38
C ASN A 293 29.42 13.25 24.55
N GLY A 294 29.57 14.19 23.61
CA GLY A 294 30.73 14.28 22.73
C GLY A 294 30.72 13.30 21.55
N ASN A 295 29.61 12.60 21.29
CA ASN A 295 29.49 11.70 20.15
C ASN A 295 29.30 12.48 18.85
N SER A 296 30.05 12.09 17.82
CA SER A 296 29.82 12.57 16.45
C SER A 296 28.80 11.70 15.72
N TYR A 297 28.01 12.33 14.87
CA TYR A 297 26.97 11.68 14.08
C TYR A 297 27.38 11.68 12.62
N CYS A 298 27.15 10.56 11.94
CA CYS A 298 27.46 10.44 10.52
C CYS A 298 26.53 11.37 9.72
N TYR A 299 27.12 12.39 9.10
CA TYR A 299 26.37 13.36 8.28
C TYR A 299 25.72 12.71 7.06
N PRO A 300 26.41 11.87 6.24
CA PRO A 300 25.74 11.18 5.13
C PRO A 300 24.58 10.30 5.57
N PHE A 301 24.68 9.62 6.72
CA PHE A 301 23.61 8.81 7.26
C PHE A 301 22.37 9.64 7.61
N ASN A 302 22.56 10.80 8.28
CA ASN A 302 21.47 11.70 8.68
C ASN A 302 20.97 12.64 7.57
N GLY A 303 21.74 12.77 6.50
CA GLY A 303 21.37 13.49 5.29
C GLY A 303 20.82 12.57 4.21
N TYR A 304 20.66 13.13 3.01
CA TYR A 304 20.07 12.44 1.86
C TYR A 304 20.93 11.30 1.29
N ALA A 305 22.26 11.47 1.32
CA ALA A 305 23.17 10.56 0.63
C ALA A 305 23.13 9.11 1.17
N GLY A 306 22.58 8.92 2.38
CA GLY A 306 22.74 7.67 3.12
C GLY A 306 24.20 7.40 3.46
N CYS A 307 24.44 6.41 4.30
CA CYS A 307 25.79 5.92 4.53
C CYS A 307 25.80 4.39 4.49
N THR A 308 26.50 3.84 3.49
CA THR A 308 26.61 2.40 3.27
C THR A 308 27.63 1.73 4.18
N SER A 309 28.45 2.50 4.91
CA SER A 309 29.53 1.99 5.75
C SER A 309 29.06 1.32 7.05
N GLY A 310 27.76 1.39 7.38
CA GLY A 310 27.19 0.72 8.55
C GLY A 310 27.92 1.00 9.86
N SER A 311 28.18 -0.05 10.65
CA SER A 311 28.91 0.04 11.93
C SER A 311 30.40 0.36 11.78
N ALA A 312 30.97 0.21 10.59
CA ALA A 312 32.37 0.52 10.28
C ALA A 312 32.58 1.98 9.84
N CYS A 313 31.55 2.83 9.96
CA CYS A 313 31.63 4.22 9.54
C CYS A 313 32.61 5.04 10.41
N THR A 314 33.64 5.59 9.77
CA THR A 314 34.62 6.49 10.41
C THR A 314 34.12 7.92 10.55
N ARG A 315 33.00 8.27 9.91
CA ARG A 315 32.43 9.64 9.88
C ARG A 315 31.50 9.94 11.07
N GLY A 316 31.32 8.99 11.99
CA GLY A 316 30.50 9.13 13.19
C GLY A 316 29.46 8.04 13.33
N LYS A 317 28.68 8.10 14.40
CA LYS A 317 27.64 7.12 14.73
C LYS A 317 26.46 7.21 13.77
N HIS A 318 25.90 6.07 13.39
CA HIS A 318 24.67 5.94 12.60
C HIS A 318 23.44 6.00 13.51
N TRP A 319 23.33 7.10 14.23
CA TRP A 319 22.20 7.36 15.11
C TRP A 319 21.37 8.49 14.53
N CYS A 320 20.07 8.48 14.78
CA CYS A 320 19.20 9.58 14.39
C CYS A 320 19.57 10.84 15.19
N SER A 321 19.92 11.91 14.49
CA SER A 321 20.34 13.18 15.10
C SER A 321 19.18 14.01 15.66
N LEU A 322 17.93 13.63 15.39
CA LEU A 322 16.74 14.32 15.92
C LEU A 322 16.23 13.72 17.23
N CYS A 323 16.25 12.38 17.37
CA CYS A 323 15.74 11.70 18.55
C CYS A 323 16.78 10.87 19.33
N GLY A 324 17.99 10.68 18.77
CA GLY A 324 19.05 9.87 19.39
C GLY A 324 18.89 8.36 19.22
N ALA A 325 17.87 7.88 18.48
CA ALA A 325 17.68 6.45 18.24
C ALA A 325 18.91 5.82 17.58
N LYS A 326 19.39 4.72 18.17
CA LYS A 326 20.62 4.04 17.73
C LYS A 326 20.41 3.10 16.55
N ASN A 327 19.19 2.62 16.38
CA ASN A 327 18.79 1.65 15.36
C ASN A 327 17.47 2.10 14.73
N GLY A 328 17.30 1.83 13.43
CA GLY A 328 15.99 1.86 12.76
C GLY A 328 15.79 2.99 11.75
N HIS A 329 16.32 4.20 11.97
CA HIS A 329 16.07 5.33 11.06
C HIS A 329 17.13 6.44 11.14
N ASN A 330 17.11 7.34 10.14
CA ASN A 330 17.94 8.53 10.11
C ASN A 330 17.09 9.80 10.36
N ALA A 331 17.71 10.97 10.40
CA ALA A 331 16.97 12.20 10.64
C ALA A 331 15.90 12.53 9.58
N GLN A 332 16.06 12.08 8.33
CA GLN A 332 15.07 12.33 7.28
C GLN A 332 13.77 11.53 7.52
N THR A 333 13.89 10.33 8.10
CA THR A 333 12.76 9.43 8.39
C THR A 333 12.41 9.38 9.88
N CYS A 334 12.76 10.41 10.66
CA CYS A 334 12.52 10.42 12.10
C CYS A 334 11.03 10.67 12.43
N PRO A 335 10.36 9.75 13.17
CA PRO A 335 8.95 9.89 13.52
C PRO A 335 8.70 10.83 14.72
N SER A 336 9.75 11.23 15.43
CA SER A 336 9.64 12.03 16.66
C SER A 336 9.60 13.54 16.43
N VAL A 337 9.56 13.97 15.16
CA VAL A 337 9.51 15.37 14.76
C VAL A 337 8.45 15.62 13.73
#